data_AF-C4P4D5-F1
#
_entry.id   AF-C4P4D5-F1
#
_cell.length_a   1.000
_cell.length_b   1.000
_cell.length_c   1.000
_cell.angle_alpha   90.00
_cell.angle_beta   90.00
_cell.angle_gamma   90.00
#
_symmetry.space_group_name_H-M   'P 1'
#
loop_
_entity.id
_entity.type
_entity.pdbx_description
1 polymer ?
#
loop_
_entity_poly.entity_id
_entity_poly.type
_entity_poly.pdbx_seq_one_letter_code
_entity_poly.pdbx_strand_id
1 'polypeptide(L)'
;DAMGMNMVSKGVQNVLDFLLNDFPDMDVIGISGNFCSDKKPAAVNWIEGRGKSVVCEAVITGEVVAKVLKTTVPALVELNMLKNLTGSAVAGALGGFNAHAANIVSAVFIATGQDPAQNIESSHCITMMEAVNDGKDLHISVTMPSIEVGTVGGGTQLASQSACLNLLGVKGASKESPGSNSRLLAAIVAGSVLAGELSLMSAIAAGQLV
;
A
#
# COMPACT_ATOMS: atom_id res chain seq x y z
N ASP A 1 9.50 9.99 9.22
CA ASP A 1 8.52 9.36 10.13
C ASP A 1 7.15 9.99 10.04
N ALA A 2 7.02 11.32 9.89
CA ALA A 2 5.73 11.87 9.44
C ALA A 2 5.36 11.38 8.03
N MET A 3 4.06 11.30 7.71
CA MET A 3 3.59 11.05 6.34
C MET A 3 4.08 12.15 5.39
N GLY A 4 4.02 13.41 5.84
CA GLY A 4 4.80 14.51 5.25
C GLY A 4 4.01 15.56 4.47
N MET A 5 2.70 15.41 4.26
CA MET A 5 1.89 16.35 3.46
C MET A 5 2.08 17.83 3.85
N ASN A 6 1.95 18.18 5.13
CA ASN A 6 2.14 19.56 5.59
C ASN A 6 3.59 20.04 5.45
N MET A 7 4.56 19.15 5.67
CA MET A 7 5.99 19.45 5.56
C MET A 7 6.35 19.76 4.11
N VAL A 8 5.90 18.92 3.17
CA VAL A 8 6.13 19.09 1.74
C VAL A 8 5.43 20.35 1.24
N SER A 9 4.17 20.59 1.63
CA SER A 9 3.42 21.78 1.23
C SER A 9 4.14 23.07 1.65
N LYS A 10 4.67 23.12 2.89
CA LYS A 10 5.46 24.26 3.35
C LYS A 10 6.75 24.45 2.54
N GLY A 11 7.41 23.35 2.17
CA GLY A 11 8.58 23.38 1.29
C GLY A 11 8.24 23.93 -0.10
N VAL A 12 7.14 23.48 -0.70
CA VAL A 12 6.65 23.96 -2.00
C VAL A 12 6.34 25.44 -1.95
N GLN A 13 5.71 25.96 -0.90
CA GLN A 13 5.44 27.39 -0.77
C GLN A 13 6.73 28.21 -0.84
N ASN A 14 7.76 27.82 -0.08
CA ASN A 14 9.04 28.53 -0.12
C ASN A 14 9.72 28.47 -1.50
N VAL A 15 9.56 27.36 -2.22
CA VAL A 15 10.10 27.22 -3.59
C VAL A 15 9.33 28.13 -4.56
N LEU A 16 8.00 28.20 -4.45
CA LEU A 16 7.18 29.11 -5.26
C LEU A 16 7.54 30.57 -5.00
N ASP A 17 7.70 30.96 -3.73
CA ASP A 17 8.13 32.31 -3.34
C ASP A 17 9.53 32.64 -3.90
N PHE A 18 10.43 31.65 -3.95
CA PHE A 18 11.74 31.80 -4.56
C PHE A 18 11.63 32.03 -6.08
N LEU A 19 10.86 31.18 -6.77
CA LEU A 19 10.67 31.26 -8.22
C LEU A 19 10.01 32.56 -8.68
N LEU A 20 9.13 33.14 -7.87
CA LEU A 20 8.52 34.46 -8.16
C LEU A 20 9.55 35.59 -8.23
N ASN A 21 10.73 35.45 -7.63
CA ASN A 21 11.80 36.45 -7.78
C ASN A 21 12.44 36.40 -9.18
N ASP A 22 12.56 35.20 -9.76
CA ASP A 22 13.17 34.98 -11.08
C ASP A 22 12.14 35.13 -12.22
N PHE A 23 10.87 34.80 -11.95
CA PHE A 23 9.75 34.85 -12.87
C PHE A 23 8.61 35.69 -12.29
N PRO A 24 8.76 37.04 -12.27
CA PRO A 24 7.80 37.93 -11.62
C PRO A 24 6.43 38.00 -12.33
N ASP A 25 6.35 37.48 -13.56
CA ASP A 25 5.11 37.33 -14.34
C ASP A 25 4.39 35.99 -14.13
N MET A 26 4.98 35.07 -13.35
CA MET A 26 4.33 33.81 -12.97
C MET A 26 3.14 34.06 -12.03
N ASP A 27 1.99 33.47 -12.34
CA ASP A 27 0.81 33.50 -11.47
C ASP A 27 0.59 32.16 -10.76
N VAL A 28 0.63 32.18 -9.43
CA VAL A 28 0.43 30.98 -8.59
C VAL A 28 -1.04 30.87 -8.21
N ILE A 29 -1.79 30.09 -9.00
CA ILE A 29 -3.23 29.87 -8.78
C ILE A 29 -3.50 29.03 -7.52
N GLY A 30 -2.61 28.08 -7.19
CA GLY A 30 -2.74 27.26 -6.00
C GLY A 30 -1.58 26.28 -5.81
N ILE A 31 -1.34 25.89 -4.57
CA ILE A 31 -0.21 25.03 -4.19
C ILE A 31 -0.38 23.56 -4.63
N SER A 32 -1.62 23.14 -4.91
CA SER A 32 -1.95 21.79 -5.36
C SER A 32 -2.83 21.85 -6.60
N GLY A 33 -2.22 21.62 -7.76
CA GLY A 33 -2.91 21.48 -9.04
C GLY A 33 -3.40 20.06 -9.32
N ASN A 34 -3.67 19.27 -8.27
CA ASN A 34 -4.00 17.84 -8.34
C ASN A 34 -2.94 16.91 -8.97
N PHE A 35 -1.76 17.40 -9.37
CA PHE A 35 -0.67 16.57 -9.88
C PHE A 35 0.16 15.88 -8.76
N CYS A 36 -0.32 15.92 -7.51
CA CYS A 36 0.32 15.22 -6.39
C CYS A 36 0.28 13.69 -6.52
N SER A 37 -0.83 12.98 -6.78
CA SER A 37 -2.25 13.33 -6.58
C SER A 37 -2.74 12.83 -5.22
N ASP A 38 -3.31 13.68 -4.37
CA ASP A 38 -3.75 13.29 -3.02
C ASP A 38 -5.21 12.86 -2.93
N LYS A 39 -5.50 11.66 -2.41
CA LYS A 39 -6.88 11.17 -2.18
C LYS A 39 -7.74 11.08 -3.45
N LYS A 40 -7.09 10.86 -4.59
CA LYS A 40 -7.74 10.67 -5.90
C LYS A 40 -7.01 9.56 -6.66
N PRO A 41 -7.74 8.70 -7.39
CA PRO A 41 -7.09 7.70 -8.24
C PRO A 41 -6.33 8.42 -9.37
N ALA A 42 -5.03 8.20 -9.47
CA ALA A 42 -4.19 8.85 -10.45
C ALA A 42 -3.03 7.96 -10.90
N ALA A 43 -2.80 7.93 -12.22
CA ALA A 43 -1.78 7.08 -12.83
C ALA A 43 -0.37 7.49 -12.42
N VAL A 44 -0.15 8.78 -12.17
CA VAL A 44 1.15 9.28 -11.68
C VAL A 44 1.57 8.60 -10.38
N ASN A 45 0.65 8.37 -9.43
CA ASN A 45 0.95 7.68 -8.18
C ASN A 45 1.28 6.19 -8.40
N TRP A 46 0.68 5.56 -9.41
CA TRP A 46 0.96 4.17 -9.77
C TRP A 46 2.33 4.01 -10.44
N ILE A 47 2.68 4.93 -11.34
CA ILE A 47 3.86 4.86 -12.20
C ILE A 47 5.10 5.41 -11.47
N GLU A 48 5.01 6.61 -10.91
CA GLU A 48 6.13 7.32 -10.28
C GLU A 48 6.22 7.03 -8.77
N GLY A 49 5.18 6.43 -8.19
CA GLY A 49 5.07 6.18 -6.76
C GLY A 49 4.69 7.42 -5.96
N ARG A 50 4.27 7.20 -4.70
CA ARG A 50 3.96 8.28 -3.74
C ARG A 50 4.11 7.78 -2.30
N GLY A 51 4.81 8.53 -1.44
CA GLY A 51 5.03 8.07 -0.07
C GLY A 51 6.09 6.96 0.00
N LYS A 52 5.69 5.69 0.12
CA LYS A 52 6.60 4.53 0.15
C LYS A 52 6.17 3.50 -0.89
N SER A 53 7.09 3.14 -1.77
CA SER A 53 6.95 2.02 -2.70
C SER A 53 7.52 0.76 -2.05
N VAL A 54 6.71 -0.28 -1.93
CA VAL A 54 7.06 -1.50 -1.18
C VAL A 54 6.73 -2.73 -2.01
N VAL A 55 7.64 -3.70 -2.01
CA VAL A 55 7.41 -5.06 -2.49
C VAL A 55 7.51 -6.01 -1.29
N CYS A 56 6.58 -6.95 -1.18
CA CYS A 56 6.63 -8.04 -0.20
C CYS A 56 6.39 -9.35 -0.94
N GLU A 57 7.14 -10.39 -0.58
CA GLU A 57 7.05 -11.70 -1.21
C GLU A 57 7.19 -12.83 -0.18
N ALA A 58 6.65 -14.00 -0.53
CA ALA A 58 6.78 -15.22 0.26
C ALA A 58 6.69 -16.46 -0.64
N VAL A 59 7.32 -17.55 -0.20
CA VAL A 59 7.10 -18.89 -0.76
C VAL A 59 6.30 -19.72 0.24
N ILE A 60 5.12 -20.18 -0.18
CA ILE A 60 4.21 -21.00 0.61
C ILE A 60 4.34 -22.45 0.13
N THR A 61 4.69 -23.35 1.04
CA THR A 61 4.87 -24.75 0.68
C THR A 61 3.55 -25.38 0.23
N GLY A 62 3.60 -26.32 -0.71
CA GLY A 62 2.41 -27.04 -1.18
C GLY A 62 1.62 -27.72 -0.06
N GLU A 63 2.31 -28.16 1.01
CA GLU A 63 1.68 -28.69 2.21
C GLU A 63 0.81 -27.64 2.92
N VAL A 64 1.32 -26.42 3.09
CA VAL A 64 0.56 -25.32 3.71
C VAL A 64 -0.59 -24.89 2.81
N VAL A 65 -0.39 -24.84 1.48
CA VAL A 65 -1.46 -24.55 0.52
C VAL A 65 -2.61 -25.56 0.64
N ALA A 66 -2.29 -26.86 0.69
CA ALA A 66 -3.30 -27.90 0.82
C ALA A 66 -3.95 -27.94 2.22
N LYS A 67 -3.14 -27.92 3.29
CA LYS A 67 -3.61 -28.16 4.67
C LYS A 67 -4.19 -26.93 5.34
N VAL A 68 -3.67 -25.74 5.06
CA VAL A 68 -4.13 -24.49 5.71
C VAL A 68 -5.08 -23.75 4.78
N LEU A 69 -4.66 -23.52 3.54
CA LEU A 69 -5.43 -22.70 2.57
C LEU A 69 -6.54 -23.49 1.85
N LYS A 70 -6.57 -24.82 2.01
CA LYS A 70 -7.62 -25.72 1.49
C LYS A 70 -7.81 -25.62 -0.02
N THR A 71 -6.73 -25.34 -0.75
CA THR A 71 -6.72 -25.20 -2.21
C THR A 71 -5.46 -25.84 -2.81
N THR A 72 -5.18 -25.60 -4.08
CA THR A 72 -3.99 -26.09 -4.79
C THR A 72 -3.22 -24.93 -5.42
N VAL A 73 -1.91 -25.10 -5.62
CA VAL A 73 -1.06 -24.10 -6.28
C VAL A 73 -1.58 -23.74 -7.68
N PRO A 74 -1.92 -24.70 -8.56
CA PRO A 74 -2.44 -24.37 -9.89
C PRO A 74 -3.73 -23.54 -9.85
N ALA A 75 -4.66 -23.86 -8.94
CA ALA A 75 -5.90 -23.11 -8.80
C ALA A 75 -5.68 -21.66 -8.37
N LEU A 76 -4.72 -21.42 -7.47
CA LEU A 76 -4.36 -20.06 -7.04
C LEU A 76 -3.73 -19.24 -8.17
N VAL A 77 -2.79 -19.84 -8.90
CA VAL A 77 -2.13 -19.19 -10.04
C VAL A 77 -3.14 -18.85 -11.13
N GLU A 78 -3.99 -19.81 -11.51
CA GLU A 78 -5.04 -19.61 -12.51
C GLU A 78 -6.03 -18.51 -12.08
N LEU A 79 -6.52 -18.58 -10.83
CA LEU A 79 -7.43 -17.55 -10.33
C LEU A 79 -6.78 -16.17 -10.30
N ASN A 80 -5.51 -16.04 -9.90
CA ASN A 80 -4.82 -14.75 -9.90
C ASN A 80 -4.71 -14.16 -11.31
N MET A 81 -4.35 -14.98 -12.30
CA MET A 81 -4.29 -14.57 -13.70
C MET A 81 -5.65 -14.11 -14.24
N LEU A 82 -6.71 -14.85 -13.93
CA LEU A 82 -8.05 -14.55 -14.44
C LEU A 82 -8.69 -13.36 -13.71
N LYS A 83 -8.61 -13.32 -12.38
CA LYS A 83 -9.26 -12.30 -11.55
C LYS A 83 -8.42 -11.02 -11.46
N ASN A 84 -7.25 -11.12 -10.84
CA ASN A 84 -6.49 -9.94 -10.43
C ASN A 84 -5.82 -9.24 -11.60
N LEU A 85 -5.46 -9.99 -12.65
CA LEU A 85 -4.87 -9.42 -13.87
C LEU A 85 -5.92 -9.21 -14.96
N THR A 86 -6.43 -10.29 -15.56
CA THR A 86 -7.32 -10.20 -16.72
C THR A 86 -8.62 -9.48 -16.40
N GLY A 87 -9.27 -9.84 -15.29
CA GLY A 87 -10.52 -9.22 -14.83
C GLY A 87 -10.34 -7.73 -14.55
N SER A 88 -9.29 -7.36 -13.83
CA SER A 88 -8.96 -5.95 -13.54
C SER A 88 -8.64 -5.16 -14.82
N ALA A 89 -7.93 -5.76 -15.77
CA ALA A 89 -7.64 -5.15 -17.06
C ALA A 89 -8.91 -4.87 -17.86
N VAL A 90 -9.82 -5.85 -17.94
CA VAL A 90 -11.14 -5.70 -18.60
C VAL A 90 -11.99 -4.64 -17.90
N ALA A 91 -11.91 -4.54 -16.58
CA ALA A 91 -12.64 -3.55 -15.80
C ALA A 91 -12.06 -2.12 -15.93
N GLY A 92 -10.91 -1.94 -16.58
CA GLY A 92 -10.23 -0.64 -16.66
C GLY A 92 -9.70 -0.16 -15.30
N ALA A 93 -9.32 -1.09 -14.41
CA ALA A 93 -8.81 -0.76 -13.09
C ALA A 93 -7.47 -0.01 -13.17
N LEU A 94 -7.34 1.07 -12.40
CA LEU A 94 -6.09 1.82 -12.24
C LEU A 94 -5.41 1.41 -10.93
N GLY A 95 -4.29 0.70 -11.02
CA GLY A 95 -3.53 0.23 -9.84
C GLY A 95 -4.24 -0.83 -8.98
N GLY A 96 -5.41 -1.30 -9.40
CA GLY A 96 -6.27 -2.25 -8.67
C GLY A 96 -6.11 -3.70 -9.13
N PHE A 97 -4.89 -4.22 -9.22
CA PHE A 97 -4.60 -5.58 -9.69
C PHE A 97 -4.46 -6.57 -8.52
N ASN A 98 -5.44 -6.55 -7.62
CA ASN A 98 -5.43 -7.29 -6.36
C ASN A 98 -6.85 -7.76 -5.97
N ALA A 99 -6.96 -8.56 -4.91
CA ALA A 99 -8.23 -9.06 -4.42
C ALA A 99 -8.94 -8.07 -3.50
N HIS A 100 -8.27 -7.61 -2.43
CA HIS A 100 -8.86 -6.72 -1.42
C HIS A 100 -7.81 -5.92 -0.62
N ALA A 101 -6.71 -5.46 -1.23
CA ALA A 101 -5.68 -4.70 -0.53
C ALA A 101 -6.25 -3.52 0.28
N ALA A 102 -7.27 -2.84 -0.26
CA ALA A 102 -7.97 -1.73 0.39
C ALA A 102 -8.60 -2.08 1.76
N ASN A 103 -9.06 -3.32 1.97
CA ASN A 103 -9.61 -3.74 3.26
C ASN A 103 -8.52 -3.73 4.34
N ILE A 104 -7.38 -4.33 4.03
CA ILE A 104 -6.26 -4.43 4.96
C ILE A 104 -5.64 -3.06 5.23
N VAL A 105 -5.41 -2.28 4.18
CA VAL A 105 -4.89 -0.90 4.30
C VAL A 105 -5.81 -0.07 5.19
N SER A 106 -7.12 -0.07 4.93
CA SER A 106 -8.09 0.69 5.75
C SER A 106 -8.07 0.26 7.21
N ALA A 107 -8.05 -1.04 7.49
CA ALA A 107 -8.02 -1.57 8.86
C ALA A 107 -6.77 -1.13 9.62
N VAL A 108 -5.59 -1.29 9.00
CA VAL A 108 -4.32 -0.85 9.61
C VAL A 108 -4.30 0.67 9.77
N PHE A 109 -4.78 1.42 8.78
CA PHE A 109 -4.79 2.88 8.80
C PHE A 109 -5.62 3.44 9.96
N ILE A 110 -6.85 2.95 10.11
CA ILE A 110 -7.74 3.36 11.20
C ILE A 110 -7.16 2.97 12.57
N ALA A 111 -6.64 1.75 12.70
CA ALA A 111 -6.07 1.26 13.96
C ALA A 111 -4.82 2.06 14.38
N THR A 112 -3.99 2.47 13.42
CA THR A 112 -2.70 3.12 13.67
C THR A 112 -2.71 4.64 13.51
N GLY A 113 -3.88 5.24 13.27
CA GLY A 113 -4.04 6.71 13.22
C GLY A 113 -3.51 7.39 11.97
N GLN A 114 -3.51 6.66 10.85
CA GLN A 114 -3.23 7.21 9.52
C GLN A 114 -4.44 7.99 9.00
N ASP A 115 -4.32 8.59 7.81
CA ASP A 115 -5.44 9.25 7.13
C ASP A 115 -6.21 8.24 6.28
N PRO A 116 -7.44 7.81 6.67
CA PRO A 116 -8.15 6.76 5.97
C PRO A 116 -8.56 7.15 4.54
N ALA A 117 -8.64 8.44 4.22
CA ALA A 117 -8.97 8.88 2.86
C ALA A 117 -7.84 8.57 1.86
N GLN A 118 -6.60 8.45 2.35
CA GLN A 118 -5.44 8.07 1.52
C GLN A 118 -5.42 6.58 1.16
N ASN A 119 -6.40 5.80 1.62
CA ASN A 119 -6.61 4.43 1.15
C ASN A 119 -6.81 4.37 -0.37
N ILE A 120 -7.35 5.43 -0.99
CA ILE A 120 -7.58 5.50 -2.45
C ILE A 120 -6.30 5.16 -3.21
N GLU A 121 -5.18 5.80 -2.86
CA GLU A 121 -3.88 5.58 -3.49
C GLU A 121 -2.99 4.60 -2.73
N SER A 122 -3.11 4.49 -1.41
CA SER A 122 -2.31 3.54 -0.60
C SER A 122 -2.71 2.09 -0.82
N SER A 123 -3.89 1.82 -1.39
CA SER A 123 -4.35 0.47 -1.75
C SER A 123 -4.00 0.06 -3.18
N HIS A 124 -3.33 0.93 -3.95
CA HIS A 124 -2.72 0.51 -5.21
C HIS A 124 -1.81 -0.68 -4.96
N CYS A 125 -2.13 -1.80 -5.61
CA CYS A 125 -1.47 -3.06 -5.39
C CYS A 125 -1.62 -3.94 -6.63
N ILE A 126 -0.51 -4.57 -7.03
CA ILE A 126 -0.51 -5.71 -7.94
C ILE A 126 -0.08 -6.97 -7.18
N THR A 127 -0.92 -8.00 -7.23
CA THR A 127 -0.67 -9.31 -6.63
C THR A 127 -0.25 -10.28 -7.73
N MET A 128 0.93 -10.89 -7.57
CA MET A 128 1.45 -11.91 -8.50
C MET A 128 1.56 -13.24 -7.77
N MET A 129 1.24 -14.33 -8.47
CA MET A 129 1.30 -15.69 -7.97
C MET A 129 1.92 -16.59 -9.02
N GLU A 130 2.96 -17.32 -8.65
CA GLU A 130 3.71 -18.19 -9.54
C GLU A 130 3.92 -19.56 -8.90
N ALA A 131 3.86 -20.61 -9.73
CA ALA A 131 4.22 -21.95 -9.33
C ALA A 131 5.74 -22.08 -9.35
N VAL A 132 6.34 -22.45 -8.21
CA VAL A 132 7.80 -22.62 -8.06
C VAL A 132 8.13 -24.04 -7.56
N ASN A 133 9.41 -24.41 -7.57
CA ASN A 133 9.89 -25.73 -7.14
C ASN A 133 9.16 -26.88 -7.87
N ASP A 134 9.23 -26.86 -9.21
CA ASP A 134 8.53 -27.81 -10.09
C ASP A 134 6.99 -27.82 -9.92
N GLY A 135 6.43 -26.67 -9.52
CA GLY A 135 5.01 -26.47 -9.29
C GLY A 135 4.47 -27.02 -7.97
N LYS A 136 5.38 -27.39 -7.05
CA LYS A 136 5.01 -27.87 -5.71
C LYS A 136 4.60 -26.73 -4.78
N ASP A 137 5.27 -25.59 -4.89
CA ASP A 137 5.12 -24.47 -3.97
C ASP A 137 4.60 -23.24 -4.69
N LEU A 138 4.00 -22.33 -3.93
CA LEU A 138 3.47 -21.06 -4.44
C LEU A 138 4.43 -19.94 -4.05
N HIS A 139 4.97 -19.23 -5.03
CA HIS A 139 5.50 -17.89 -4.80
C HIS A 139 4.36 -16.88 -4.92
N ILE A 140 4.25 -15.98 -3.96
CA ILE A 140 3.31 -14.88 -3.96
C ILE A 140 4.06 -13.58 -3.69
N SER A 141 3.71 -12.52 -4.42
CA SER A 141 4.18 -11.18 -4.13
C SER A 141 3.09 -10.13 -4.26
N VAL A 142 3.24 -9.04 -3.52
CA VAL A 142 2.45 -7.82 -3.65
C VAL A 142 3.40 -6.66 -3.88
N THR A 143 3.08 -5.80 -4.85
CA THR A 143 3.80 -4.55 -5.10
C THR A 143 2.85 -3.38 -4.91
N MET A 144 3.19 -2.49 -3.98
CA MET A 144 2.39 -1.34 -3.57
C MET A 144 3.21 -0.06 -3.73
N PRO A 145 3.07 0.68 -4.84
CA PRO A 145 3.97 1.78 -5.17
C PRO A 145 3.69 3.08 -4.40
N SER A 146 2.51 3.20 -3.78
CA SER A 146 2.01 4.47 -3.26
C SER A 146 1.52 4.44 -1.79
N ILE A 147 2.19 3.71 -0.89
CA ILE A 147 1.76 3.64 0.52
C ILE A 147 2.09 4.94 1.27
N GLU A 148 1.07 5.63 1.75
CA GLU A 148 1.20 6.88 2.49
C GLU A 148 0.95 6.68 3.98
N VAL A 149 2.04 6.46 4.70
CA VAL A 149 2.01 6.23 6.15
C VAL A 149 2.99 7.13 6.89
N GLY A 150 2.65 7.38 8.15
CA GLY A 150 3.50 8.05 9.13
C GLY A 150 3.32 7.50 10.53
N THR A 151 4.33 7.70 11.36
CA THR A 151 4.36 7.29 12.77
C THR A 151 4.44 8.51 13.71
N VAL A 152 4.39 9.71 13.14
CA VAL A 152 4.39 11.02 13.81
C VAL A 152 3.39 11.95 13.12
N GLY A 153 2.63 12.71 13.92
CA GLY A 153 1.69 13.73 13.43
C GLY A 153 0.29 13.17 13.14
N GLY A 154 -0.68 14.07 12.95
CA GLY A 154 -2.07 13.68 12.69
C GLY A 154 -2.65 12.81 13.81
N GLY A 155 -3.39 11.76 13.42
CA GLY A 155 -4.05 10.82 14.32
C GLY A 155 -3.12 9.92 15.12
N THR A 156 -1.84 9.81 14.75
CA THR A 156 -0.88 8.92 15.43
C THR A 156 -0.61 9.32 16.87
N GLN A 157 -0.95 10.55 17.26
CA GLN A 157 -0.76 11.10 18.61
C GLN A 157 -1.88 10.72 19.58
N LEU A 158 -3.03 10.26 19.06
CA LEU A 158 -4.14 9.82 19.90
C LEU A 158 -3.75 8.56 20.68
N ALA A 159 -4.17 8.47 21.94
CA ALA A 159 -3.71 7.42 22.86
C ALA A 159 -3.93 6.00 22.32
N SER A 160 -5.12 5.71 21.77
CA SER A 160 -5.47 4.39 21.23
C SER A 160 -4.63 4.03 20.01
N GLN A 161 -4.51 4.93 19.04
CA GLN A 161 -3.71 4.75 17.82
C GLN A 161 -2.21 4.62 18.14
N SER A 162 -1.72 5.41 19.09
CA SER A 162 -0.36 5.27 19.63
C SER A 162 -0.12 3.89 20.25
N ALA A 163 -1.10 3.32 20.96
CA ALA A 163 -0.97 1.96 21.51
C ALA A 163 -0.82 0.91 20.40
N CYS A 164 -1.58 1.01 19.31
CA CYS A 164 -1.43 0.14 18.15
C CYS A 164 -0.05 0.31 17.48
N LEU A 165 0.44 1.53 17.32
CA LEU A 165 1.79 1.78 16.80
C LEU A 165 2.90 1.25 17.72
N ASN A 166 2.70 1.30 19.04
CA ASN A 166 3.63 0.71 20.02
C ASN A 166 3.64 -0.82 19.92
N LEU A 167 2.47 -1.46 19.74
CA LEU A 167 2.38 -2.92 19.53
C LEU A 167 3.19 -3.36 18.31
N LEU A 168 3.18 -2.55 17.25
CA LEU A 168 3.97 -2.77 16.04
C LEU A 168 5.44 -2.34 16.17
N GLY A 169 5.84 -1.73 17.30
CA GLY A 169 7.22 -1.29 17.54
C GLY A 169 7.65 -0.05 16.73
N VAL A 170 6.72 0.69 16.13
CA VAL A 170 7.01 1.78 15.18
C VAL A 170 6.56 3.16 15.65
N LYS A 171 6.07 3.32 16.88
CA LYS A 171 5.53 4.59 17.35
C LYS A 171 6.60 5.69 17.41
N GLY A 172 6.27 6.87 16.89
CA GLY A 172 7.09 8.07 17.01
C GLY A 172 8.21 8.17 15.97
N ALA A 173 9.04 9.19 16.13
CA ALA A 173 10.21 9.41 15.29
C ALA A 173 11.33 8.45 15.67
N SER A 174 11.97 7.84 14.68
CA SER A 174 13.19 7.09 14.94
C SER A 174 14.34 8.06 15.17
N LYS A 175 15.01 7.92 16.33
CA LYS A 175 16.17 8.75 16.68
C LYS A 175 17.44 8.30 15.98
N GLU A 176 17.56 7.00 15.70
CA GLU A 176 18.76 6.41 15.10
C GLU A 176 18.77 6.58 13.58
N SER A 177 17.63 6.40 12.92
CA SER A 177 17.51 6.51 11.46
C SER A 177 16.18 7.15 11.09
N PRO A 178 16.14 8.49 10.85
CA PRO A 178 14.92 9.19 10.49
C PRO A 178 14.16 8.49 9.35
N GLY A 179 12.87 8.23 9.59
CA GLY A 179 12.01 7.54 8.64
C GLY A 179 11.97 6.02 8.78
N SER A 180 12.85 5.37 9.56
CA SER A 180 12.87 3.91 9.67
C SER A 180 11.57 3.34 10.24
N ASN A 181 10.96 4.01 11.22
CA ASN A 181 9.67 3.60 11.78
C ASN A 181 8.57 3.65 10.72
N SER A 182 8.49 4.74 9.95
CA SER A 182 7.50 4.84 8.85
C SER A 182 7.76 3.86 7.70
N ARG A 183 9.01 3.50 7.42
CA ARG A 183 9.36 2.45 6.44
C ARG A 183 8.94 1.07 6.93
N LEU A 184 9.19 0.76 8.22
CA LEU A 184 8.77 -0.48 8.83
C LEU A 184 7.24 -0.60 8.87
N LEU A 185 6.51 0.48 9.20
CA LEU A 185 5.05 0.48 9.12
C LEU A 185 4.55 0.19 7.69
N ALA A 186 5.17 0.77 6.66
CA ALA A 186 4.82 0.48 5.27
C ALA A 186 5.07 -1.00 4.90
N ALA A 187 6.17 -1.58 5.38
CA ALA A 187 6.45 -3.01 5.21
C ALA A 187 5.42 -3.90 5.92
N ILE A 188 4.99 -3.52 7.13
CA ILE A 188 3.93 -4.22 7.87
C ILE A 188 2.60 -4.15 7.11
N VAL A 189 2.24 -3.00 6.55
CA VAL A 189 1.05 -2.85 5.70
C VAL A 189 1.12 -3.80 4.51
N ALA A 190 2.22 -3.77 3.74
CA ALA A 190 2.37 -4.63 2.57
C ALA A 190 2.36 -6.13 2.92
N GLY A 191 3.05 -6.55 4.00
CA GLY A 191 3.02 -7.93 4.47
C GLY A 191 1.64 -8.38 4.94
N SER A 192 0.89 -7.48 5.59
CA SER A 192 -0.49 -7.74 5.98
C SER A 192 -1.41 -7.88 4.76
N VAL A 193 -1.20 -7.03 3.74
CA VAL A 193 -1.91 -7.13 2.45
C VAL A 193 -1.61 -8.48 1.80
N LEU A 194 -0.35 -8.89 1.70
CA LEU A 194 0.03 -10.20 1.15
C LEU A 194 -0.69 -11.35 1.87
N ALA A 195 -0.72 -11.32 3.20
CA ALA A 195 -1.44 -12.33 3.98
C ALA A 195 -2.95 -12.33 3.70
N GLY A 196 -3.55 -11.13 3.60
CA GLY A 196 -4.95 -10.97 3.23
C GLY A 196 -5.25 -11.49 1.82
N GLU A 197 -4.40 -11.18 0.84
CA GLU A 197 -4.51 -11.63 -0.54
C GLU A 197 -4.44 -13.16 -0.62
N LEU A 198 -3.45 -13.76 0.04
CA LEU A 198 -3.29 -15.21 0.10
C LEU A 198 -4.55 -15.89 0.67
N SER A 199 -5.09 -15.37 1.77
CA SER A 199 -6.27 -15.94 2.42
C SER A 199 -7.53 -15.82 1.56
N LEU A 200 -7.82 -14.62 1.04
CA LEU A 200 -9.04 -14.40 0.25
C LEU A 200 -9.00 -15.15 -1.09
N MET A 201 -7.87 -15.11 -1.80
CA MET A 201 -7.72 -15.85 -3.06
C MET A 201 -7.88 -17.35 -2.84
N SER A 202 -7.39 -17.87 -1.72
CA SER A 202 -7.58 -19.28 -1.36
C SER A 202 -9.05 -19.63 -1.08
N ALA A 203 -9.77 -18.78 -0.35
CA ALA A 203 -11.20 -18.98 -0.09
C ALA A 203 -12.03 -18.96 -1.39
N ILE A 204 -11.73 -18.03 -2.31
CA ILE A 204 -12.39 -17.97 -3.62
C ILE A 204 -12.07 -19.22 -4.44
N ALA A 205 -10.80 -19.61 -4.52
CA ALA A 205 -10.37 -20.79 -5.28
C ALA A 205 -10.99 -22.10 -4.74
N ALA A 206 -11.22 -22.18 -3.43
CA ALA A 206 -11.88 -23.31 -2.78
C ALA A 206 -13.42 -23.25 -2.80
N GLY A 207 -14.03 -22.17 -3.31
CA GLY A 207 -15.48 -21.98 -3.30
C GLY A 207 -16.09 -21.75 -1.92
N GLN A 208 -15.31 -21.21 -0.97
CA GLN A 208 -15.66 -21.03 0.45
C GLN A 208 -15.91 -19.56 0.83
N LEU A 209 -16.28 -18.72 -0.12
CA LEU A 209 -16.57 -17.31 0.17
C LEU A 209 -17.92 -17.10 0.87
N VAL A 210 -18.83 -18.09 0.79
CA VAL A 210 -20.19 -18.08 1.36
C VAL A 210 -20.38 -19.29 2.28
#